data_AF-A0AAX6DKT3-F1
#
_entry.id   AF-A0AAX6DKT3-F1
#
_cell.length_a   1.000
_cell.length_b   1.000
_cell.length_c   1.000
_cell.angle_alpha   90.00
_cell.angle_beta   90.00
_cell.angle_gamma   90.00
#
_symmetry.space_group_name_H-M   'P 1'
#
loop_
_entity.id
_entity.type
_entity.pdbx_description
1 polymer ?
#
loop_
_entity_poly.entity_id
_entity_poly.type
_entity_poly.pdbx_seq_one_letter_code
_entity_poly.pdbx_strand_id
1 'polypeptide(L)'
;MMGYAMLNQIVSGVHFRLQARTFVVAEPGGNRVAFVNLDACMASQLVTIKVLERLKTRYNGLYNEQNVAISGIHTHAGPGGYLQYVVYIVTSLGFVRQSFDAVVDGIEQSIIQAHDNLRPGHIFVNKGKVPDAGINRSPSAYLNNPAEERSKFTDNIDKEMTLLKFVDNEWGPVGSFNWFATHGTSMSNTNSLISGDNKGAAARFMEDWAKQKGLPKEIDIYPDDLGTDSEQDQYPRRISNIIPHLQENLDELKQIASSFRASGGRRLTRSLSMTRRVRSELRQGNKPKFVSAFCQSNCGDVSPNTLGAFCNDTGLPCDFNHSTCNGKNELCYGRGPGYPDEFESTRIIGDKQYTKAVELFSTATEKVNGKVEFRHTYLDFSQLEVTLTSSGGQSGQNMSCSNGVCFCCGNYRWSWAFDFRQGDDTGNPFWKLVRNVLKTPTKEQVDCQKPKPIY
;
A
#
# COMPACT_ATOMS: atom_id res chain seq x y z
N MET A 1 0.86 -9.90 11.25
CA MET A 1 0.65 -9.24 9.94
C MET A 1 1.97 -8.60 9.56
N MET A 2 2.22 -8.29 8.28
CA MET A 2 3.48 -7.67 7.86
C MET A 2 3.36 -6.15 7.87
N GLY A 3 4.32 -5.45 8.48
CA GLY A 3 4.38 -3.99 8.51
C GLY A 3 4.72 -3.44 9.89
N TYR A 4 3.78 -3.55 10.84
CA TYR A 4 3.92 -3.02 12.19
C TYR A 4 4.85 -3.82 13.11
N ALA A 5 5.39 -4.95 12.68
CA ALA A 5 6.30 -5.76 13.49
C ALA A 5 5.74 -6.16 14.89
N MET A 6 4.42 -6.33 14.99
CA MET A 6 3.73 -6.77 16.19
C MET A 6 3.52 -8.27 16.21
N LEU A 7 4.08 -8.96 17.22
CA LEU A 7 3.94 -10.41 17.41
C LEU A 7 2.48 -10.83 17.63
N ASN A 8 1.69 -9.99 18.32
CA ASN A 8 0.29 -10.26 18.63
C ASN A 8 -0.69 -9.81 17.54
N GLN A 9 -0.23 -9.14 16.47
CA GLN A 9 -1.09 -8.73 15.36
C GLN A 9 -1.31 -9.92 14.42
N ILE A 10 -2.15 -10.86 14.83
CA ILE A 10 -2.44 -12.09 14.07
C ILE A 10 -3.69 -11.87 13.21
N VAL A 11 -3.67 -12.37 11.97
CA VAL A 11 -4.83 -12.29 11.08
C VAL A 11 -5.99 -13.12 11.66
N SER A 12 -7.16 -12.51 11.82
CA SER A 12 -8.41 -13.12 12.32
C SER A 12 -9.56 -13.08 11.30
N GLY A 13 -9.37 -12.40 10.17
CA GLY A 13 -10.39 -12.28 9.13
C GLY A 13 -9.94 -11.51 7.90
N VAL A 14 -10.89 -11.15 7.05
CA VAL A 14 -10.65 -10.40 5.80
C VAL A 14 -11.65 -9.25 5.71
N HIS A 15 -11.14 -8.02 5.62
CA HIS A 15 -11.94 -6.85 5.30
C HIS A 15 -12.20 -6.81 3.78
N PHE A 16 -11.13 -6.80 2.97
CA PHE A 16 -11.22 -7.06 1.53
C PHE A 16 -9.94 -7.72 1.01
N ARG A 17 -10.06 -8.39 -0.14
CA ARG A 17 -8.98 -9.19 -0.73
C ARG A 17 -7.84 -8.32 -1.25
N LEU A 18 -6.63 -8.83 -1.09
CA LEU A 18 -5.41 -8.33 -1.72
C LEU A 18 -5.35 -8.80 -3.18
N GLN A 19 -4.87 -7.96 -4.10
CA GLN A 19 -4.72 -8.27 -5.51
C GLN A 19 -3.30 -8.01 -6.04
N ALA A 20 -2.93 -8.72 -7.09
CA ALA A 20 -1.79 -8.37 -7.94
C ALA A 20 -2.34 -7.77 -9.24
N ARG A 21 -1.96 -6.53 -9.55
CA ARG A 21 -2.42 -5.79 -10.74
C ARG A 21 -1.24 -5.59 -11.66
N THR A 22 -1.29 -6.19 -12.85
CA THR A 22 -0.19 -6.17 -13.80
C THR A 22 -0.51 -5.33 -15.02
N PHE A 23 0.47 -4.53 -15.44
CA PHE A 23 0.47 -3.78 -16.68
C PHE A 23 1.63 -4.28 -17.53
N VAL A 24 1.33 -4.75 -18.74
CA VAL A 24 2.33 -5.12 -19.74
C VAL A 24 2.29 -4.08 -20.86
N VAL A 25 3.42 -3.45 -21.13
CA VAL A 25 3.60 -2.52 -22.25
C VAL A 25 4.60 -3.14 -23.20
N ALA A 26 4.25 -3.21 -24.48
CA ALA A 26 5.08 -3.78 -25.51
C ALA A 26 5.08 -2.91 -26.76
N GLU A 27 6.24 -2.81 -27.40
CA GLU A 27 6.35 -2.28 -28.76
C GLU A 27 5.97 -3.36 -29.78
N PRO A 28 5.37 -3.00 -30.93
CA PRO A 28 5.17 -3.94 -32.03
C PRO A 28 6.50 -4.55 -32.49
N GLY A 29 6.69 -5.85 -32.23
CA GLY A 29 7.92 -6.56 -32.57
C GLY A 29 9.17 -6.15 -31.77
N GLY A 30 9.01 -5.36 -30.71
CA GLY A 30 10.12 -4.77 -29.95
C GLY A 30 10.12 -5.13 -28.46
N ASN A 31 10.61 -4.20 -27.65
CA ASN A 31 10.78 -4.43 -26.22
C ASN A 31 9.44 -4.54 -25.49
N ARG A 32 9.45 -5.29 -24.39
CA ARG A 32 8.30 -5.48 -23.51
C ARG A 32 8.73 -5.34 -22.06
N VAL A 33 7.90 -4.66 -21.27
CA VAL A 33 8.05 -4.53 -19.82
C VAL A 33 6.76 -4.98 -19.13
N ALA A 34 6.88 -5.63 -17.98
CA ALA A 34 5.78 -5.96 -17.08
C ALA A 34 5.99 -5.28 -15.73
N PHE A 35 5.00 -4.53 -15.28
CA PHE A 35 4.97 -3.95 -13.93
C PHE A 35 3.83 -4.55 -13.14
N VAL A 36 4.13 -5.06 -11.94
CA VAL A 36 3.16 -5.63 -11.01
C VAL A 36 3.03 -4.74 -9.79
N ASN A 37 1.84 -4.18 -9.58
CA ASN A 37 1.47 -3.52 -8.33
C ASN A 37 0.75 -4.53 -7.43
N LEU A 38 1.38 -4.89 -6.33
CA LEU A 38 0.97 -5.94 -5.41
C LEU A 38 0.38 -5.32 -4.14
N ASP A 39 -0.83 -5.73 -3.76
CA ASP A 39 -1.43 -5.39 -2.48
C ASP A 39 -0.72 -6.15 -1.34
N ALA A 40 0.50 -5.74 -1.00
CA ALA A 40 1.32 -6.28 0.09
C ALA A 40 2.18 -5.18 0.72
N CYS A 41 2.81 -5.48 1.86
CA CYS A 41 3.67 -4.54 2.57
C CYS A 41 4.94 -4.20 1.76
N MET A 42 5.58 -5.19 1.16
CA MET A 42 6.73 -4.99 0.27
C MET A 42 6.82 -6.12 -0.74
N ALA A 43 7.50 -5.86 -1.85
CA ALA A 43 8.02 -6.92 -2.70
C ALA A 43 9.13 -7.69 -1.95
N SER A 44 9.37 -8.94 -2.35
CA SER A 44 10.34 -9.83 -1.72
C SER A 44 11.31 -10.32 -2.77
N GLN A 45 12.62 -10.31 -2.47
CA GLN A 45 13.64 -10.82 -3.38
C GLN A 45 13.38 -12.29 -3.75
N LEU A 46 13.01 -13.12 -2.76
CA LEU A 46 12.69 -14.53 -2.99
C LEU A 46 11.45 -14.70 -3.89
N VAL A 47 10.43 -13.86 -3.67
CA VAL A 47 9.23 -13.84 -4.52
C VAL A 47 9.61 -13.47 -5.95
N THR A 48 10.41 -12.42 -6.15
CA THR A 48 10.89 -12.00 -7.47
C THR A 48 11.67 -13.11 -8.16
N ILE A 49 12.64 -13.73 -7.49
CA ILE A 49 13.42 -14.85 -8.04
C ILE A 49 12.48 -15.98 -8.48
N LYS A 50 11.53 -16.38 -7.63
CA LYS A 50 10.65 -17.50 -7.95
C LYS A 50 9.67 -17.19 -9.08
N VAL A 51 9.14 -15.98 -9.13
CA VAL A 51 8.28 -15.53 -10.24
C VAL A 51 9.06 -15.53 -11.55
N LEU A 52 10.28 -14.97 -11.57
CA LEU A 52 11.12 -14.94 -12.77
C LEU A 52 11.50 -16.35 -13.25
N GLU A 53 11.80 -17.28 -12.35
CA GLU A 53 12.06 -18.70 -12.69
C GLU A 53 10.87 -19.33 -13.43
N ARG A 54 9.65 -19.12 -12.92
CA ARG A 54 8.42 -19.65 -13.54
C ARG A 54 8.11 -18.99 -14.88
N LEU A 55 8.25 -17.67 -14.97
CA LEU A 55 8.01 -16.93 -16.22
C LEU A 55 9.04 -17.25 -17.28
N LYS A 56 10.31 -17.43 -16.91
CA LYS A 56 11.38 -17.84 -17.83
C LYS A 56 11.04 -19.18 -18.48
N THR A 57 10.57 -20.14 -17.70
CA THR A 57 10.14 -21.46 -18.18
C THR A 57 8.92 -21.35 -19.07
N ARG A 58 7.91 -20.56 -18.68
CA ARG A 58 6.64 -20.43 -19.40
C ARG A 58 6.77 -19.69 -20.74
N TYR A 59 7.57 -18.63 -20.77
CA TYR A 59 7.66 -17.70 -21.90
C TYR A 59 9.04 -17.67 -22.56
N ASN A 60 9.82 -18.75 -22.40
CA ASN A 60 11.14 -18.94 -23.02
C ASN A 60 12.07 -17.73 -22.85
N GLY A 61 12.15 -17.19 -21.63
CA GLY A 61 13.01 -16.05 -21.29
C GLY A 61 12.52 -14.66 -21.72
N LEU A 62 11.31 -14.53 -22.30
CA LEU A 62 10.72 -13.24 -22.66
C LEU A 62 10.61 -12.28 -21.46
N TYR A 63 10.35 -12.83 -20.28
CA TYR A 63 10.32 -12.10 -19.02
C TYR A 63 11.54 -12.49 -18.17
N ASN A 64 12.29 -11.49 -17.74
CA ASN A 64 13.53 -11.63 -16.99
C ASN A 64 13.71 -10.46 -16.01
N GLU A 65 14.79 -10.47 -15.24
CA GLU A 65 15.11 -9.47 -14.22
C GLU A 65 15.20 -8.04 -14.76
N GLN A 66 15.46 -7.87 -16.05
CA GLN A 66 15.59 -6.54 -16.65
C GLN A 66 14.24 -5.89 -16.93
N ASN A 67 13.21 -6.68 -17.23
CA ASN A 67 11.95 -6.17 -17.76
C ASN A 67 10.70 -6.54 -16.93
N VAL A 68 10.88 -7.12 -15.74
CA VAL A 68 9.79 -7.36 -14.78
C VAL A 68 10.07 -6.59 -13.50
N ALA A 69 9.14 -5.68 -13.14
CA ALA A 69 9.17 -4.95 -11.88
C ALA A 69 7.98 -5.38 -10.99
N ILE A 70 8.23 -5.62 -9.70
CA ILE A 70 7.21 -5.94 -8.71
C ILE A 70 7.32 -4.91 -7.58
N SER A 71 6.22 -4.21 -7.31
CA SER A 71 6.14 -3.19 -6.26
C SER A 71 4.98 -3.49 -5.31
N GLY A 72 5.21 -3.33 -4.01
CA GLY A 72 4.16 -3.43 -3.01
C GLY A 72 3.50 -2.07 -2.77
N ILE A 73 2.18 -2.03 -2.58
CA ILE A 73 1.47 -0.80 -2.18
C ILE A 73 1.80 -0.35 -0.75
N HIS A 74 2.57 -1.14 -0.01
CA HIS A 74 2.95 -0.88 1.37
C HIS A 74 1.75 -0.84 2.34
N THR A 75 0.81 -1.78 2.16
CA THR A 75 -0.23 -2.07 3.17
C THR A 75 0.38 -2.81 4.35
N HIS A 76 0.11 -2.33 5.56
CA HIS A 76 0.51 -3.00 6.81
C HIS A 76 -0.55 -4.01 7.29
N ALA A 77 -1.61 -4.20 6.52
CA ALA A 77 -2.71 -5.10 6.81
C ALA A 77 -2.70 -6.38 5.93
N GLY A 78 -1.51 -6.84 5.53
CA GLY A 78 -1.31 -8.11 4.81
C GLY A 78 -0.72 -9.24 5.68
N PRO A 79 -0.84 -10.51 5.25
CA PRO A 79 -0.16 -11.63 5.91
C PRO A 79 1.37 -11.50 5.77
N GLY A 80 2.11 -11.96 6.78
CA GLY A 80 3.58 -12.01 6.78
C GLY A 80 4.16 -13.36 6.35
N GLY A 81 5.46 -13.55 6.61
CA GLY A 81 6.14 -14.82 6.42
C GLY A 81 6.55 -15.18 4.98
N TYR A 82 6.58 -14.22 4.05
CA TYR A 82 6.95 -14.46 2.64
C TYR A 82 8.32 -13.86 2.23
N LEU A 83 9.09 -13.37 3.20
CA LEU A 83 10.42 -12.77 3.03
C LEU A 83 11.50 -13.78 3.44
N GLN A 84 12.69 -13.75 2.82
CA GLN A 84 13.76 -14.74 3.09
C GLN A 84 14.71 -14.34 4.22
N TYR A 85 14.88 -13.05 4.48
CA TYR A 85 15.85 -12.57 5.45
C TYR A 85 15.30 -12.64 6.88
N VAL A 86 16.13 -13.12 7.80
CA VAL A 86 15.78 -13.36 9.22
C VAL A 86 15.08 -12.16 9.85
N VAL A 87 15.61 -10.95 9.62
CA VAL A 87 15.06 -9.70 10.20
C VAL A 87 13.57 -9.51 9.92
N TYR A 88 13.07 -9.97 8.77
CA TYR A 88 11.67 -9.81 8.38
C TYR A 88 10.76 -10.95 8.83
N ILE A 89 11.30 -12.10 9.21
CA ILE A 89 10.52 -13.27 9.60
C ILE A 89 10.40 -13.46 11.11
N VAL A 90 11.16 -12.72 11.92
CA VAL A 90 11.06 -12.76 13.40
C VAL A 90 9.62 -12.56 13.87
N THR A 91 8.95 -11.52 13.39
CA THR A 91 7.58 -11.18 13.82
C THR A 91 6.51 -12.03 13.15
N SER A 92 6.89 -12.76 12.09
CA SER A 92 6.04 -13.79 11.46
C SER A 92 6.26 -15.18 12.07
N LEU A 93 7.13 -15.30 13.08
CA LEU A 93 7.55 -16.56 13.69
C LEU A 93 8.13 -17.57 12.68
N GLY A 94 8.77 -17.05 11.63
CA GLY A 94 9.39 -17.83 10.57
C GLY A 94 8.75 -17.62 9.20
N PHE A 95 9.09 -18.53 8.30
CA PHE A 95 8.62 -18.54 6.92
C PHE A 95 7.28 -19.28 6.80
N VAL A 96 6.28 -18.61 6.25
CA VAL A 96 4.92 -19.14 6.07
C VAL A 96 4.73 -19.48 4.60
N ARG A 97 4.89 -20.76 4.28
CA ARG A 97 4.86 -21.25 2.90
C ARG A 97 3.57 -20.90 2.15
N GLN A 98 2.43 -20.96 2.83
CA GLN A 98 1.12 -20.64 2.27
C GLN A 98 1.02 -19.16 1.82
N SER A 99 1.54 -18.23 2.62
CA SER A 99 1.62 -16.81 2.25
C SER A 99 2.53 -16.62 1.03
N PHE A 100 3.69 -17.27 1.04
CA PHE A 100 4.64 -17.18 -0.07
C PHE A 100 4.05 -17.71 -1.38
N ASP A 101 3.50 -18.91 -1.38
CA ASP A 101 2.94 -19.53 -2.58
C ASP A 101 1.76 -18.71 -3.12
N ALA A 102 0.86 -18.22 -2.24
CA ALA A 102 -0.26 -17.38 -2.66
C ALA A 102 0.19 -16.07 -3.34
N VAL A 103 1.27 -15.44 -2.83
CA VAL A 103 1.84 -14.23 -3.45
C VAL A 103 2.49 -14.56 -4.80
N VAL A 104 3.32 -15.59 -4.88
CA VAL A 104 3.98 -16.00 -6.13
C VAL A 104 2.95 -16.40 -7.19
N ASP A 105 1.98 -17.22 -6.83
CA ASP A 105 0.91 -17.67 -7.72
C ASP A 105 0.06 -16.49 -8.19
N GLY A 106 -0.30 -15.57 -7.28
CA GLY A 106 -1.07 -14.38 -7.62
C GLY A 106 -0.36 -13.48 -8.64
N ILE A 107 0.95 -13.27 -8.47
CA ILE A 107 1.77 -12.47 -9.39
C ILE A 107 1.94 -13.17 -10.74
N GLU A 108 2.25 -14.47 -10.75
CA GLU A 108 2.37 -15.23 -12.00
C GLU A 108 1.06 -15.17 -12.80
N GLN A 109 -0.07 -15.41 -12.13
CA GLN A 109 -1.38 -15.39 -12.76
C GLN A 109 -1.78 -14.00 -13.28
N SER A 110 -1.42 -12.93 -12.58
CA SER A 110 -1.72 -11.57 -13.07
C SER A 110 -0.87 -11.21 -14.29
N ILE A 111 0.39 -11.67 -14.36
CA ILE A 111 1.26 -11.50 -15.53
C ILE A 111 0.73 -12.31 -16.72
N ILE A 112 0.31 -13.56 -16.51
CA ILE A 112 -0.30 -14.39 -17.57
C ILE A 112 -1.54 -13.68 -18.14
N GLN A 113 -2.45 -13.22 -17.27
CA GLN A 113 -3.65 -12.51 -17.70
C GLN A 113 -3.34 -11.23 -18.48
N ALA A 114 -2.32 -10.46 -18.07
CA ALA A 114 -1.93 -9.25 -18.78
C ALA A 114 -1.22 -9.56 -20.11
N HIS A 115 -0.41 -10.63 -20.17
CA HIS A 115 0.25 -11.09 -21.39
C HIS A 115 -0.77 -11.53 -22.44
N ASP A 116 -1.70 -12.39 -22.05
CA ASP A 116 -2.69 -13.00 -22.95
C ASP A 116 -3.74 -11.97 -23.42
N ASN A 117 -3.83 -10.83 -22.75
CA ASN A 117 -4.74 -9.73 -23.07
C ASN A 117 -4.03 -8.49 -23.65
N LEU A 118 -2.81 -8.64 -24.17
CA LEU A 118 -2.05 -7.55 -24.77
C LEU A 118 -2.72 -7.07 -26.08
N ARG A 119 -2.88 -5.75 -26.23
CA ARG A 119 -3.61 -5.15 -27.37
C ARG A 119 -3.02 -3.81 -27.83
N PRO A 120 -3.26 -3.41 -29.09
CA PRO A 120 -2.90 -2.08 -29.58
C PRO A 120 -3.66 -0.97 -28.83
N GLY A 121 -2.94 0.06 -28.42
CA GLY A 121 -3.51 1.15 -27.63
C GLY A 121 -2.60 2.37 -27.51
N HIS A 122 -3.02 3.30 -26.66
CA HIS A 122 -2.32 4.53 -26.34
C HIS A 122 -2.23 4.73 -24.83
N ILE A 123 -1.12 5.34 -24.40
CA ILE A 123 -0.90 5.72 -23.00
C ILE A 123 -0.93 7.24 -22.93
N PHE A 124 -1.65 7.77 -21.95
CA PHE A 124 -1.68 9.21 -21.65
C PHE A 124 -1.17 9.45 -20.24
N VAL A 125 -0.54 10.59 -20.00
CA VAL A 125 -0.06 11.01 -18.69
C VAL A 125 -0.82 12.25 -18.20
N ASN A 126 -1.01 12.35 -16.90
CA ASN A 126 -1.51 13.56 -16.26
C ASN A 126 -0.99 13.65 -14.82
N LYS A 127 -0.96 14.86 -14.27
CA LYS A 127 -0.44 15.14 -12.93
C LYS A 127 -1.33 16.12 -12.17
N GLY A 128 -1.44 15.94 -10.86
CA GLY A 128 -2.16 16.90 -10.02
C GLY A 128 -2.00 16.64 -8.53
N LYS A 129 -2.20 17.68 -7.72
CA LYS A 129 -2.05 17.61 -6.27
C LYS A 129 -3.23 16.90 -5.62
N VAL A 130 -2.97 15.96 -4.70
CA VAL A 130 -3.97 15.35 -3.81
C VAL A 130 -3.95 16.09 -2.47
N PRO A 131 -4.99 16.88 -2.14
CA PRO A 131 -5.04 17.57 -0.86
C PRO A 131 -5.32 16.59 0.29
N ASP A 132 -4.70 16.84 1.44
CA ASP A 132 -5.02 16.21 2.72
C ASP A 132 -5.06 14.67 2.72
N ALA A 133 -4.22 14.02 1.92
CA ALA A 133 -4.07 12.55 1.88
C ALA A 133 -2.75 12.06 2.52
N GLY A 134 -2.03 12.97 3.17
CA GLY A 134 -0.77 12.69 3.85
C GLY A 134 -0.31 13.85 4.74
N ILE A 135 0.48 13.55 5.76
CA ILE A 135 1.30 14.50 6.54
C ILE A 135 2.72 13.95 6.73
N ASN A 136 3.72 14.81 6.92
CA ASN A 136 5.08 14.36 7.22
C ASN A 136 5.14 13.79 8.65
N ARG A 137 5.73 12.60 8.79
CA ARG A 137 5.87 11.90 10.07
C ARG A 137 7.15 12.13 10.86
N SER A 138 8.11 12.76 10.23
CA SER A 138 9.38 13.14 10.83
C SER A 138 9.72 14.58 10.42
N PRO A 139 8.84 15.55 10.73
CA PRO A 139 9.01 16.92 10.27
C PRO A 139 10.31 17.56 10.80
N SER A 140 10.75 17.21 12.01
CA SER A 140 12.05 17.62 12.55
C SER A 140 13.21 17.17 11.68
N ALA A 141 13.18 15.93 11.17
CA ALA A 141 14.21 15.40 10.27
C ALA A 141 14.18 16.10 8.90
N TYR A 142 13.00 16.41 8.37
CA TYR A 142 12.89 17.20 7.14
C TYR A 142 13.53 18.58 7.28
N LEU A 143 13.41 19.24 8.45
CA LEU A 143 14.00 20.56 8.69
C LEU A 143 15.54 20.56 8.68
N ASN A 144 16.19 19.40 8.80
CA ASN A 144 17.64 19.26 8.70
C ASN A 144 18.15 19.34 7.25
N ASN A 145 17.27 19.24 6.24
CA ASN A 145 17.65 19.48 4.85
C ASN A 145 18.07 20.95 4.65
N PRO A 146 19.06 21.24 3.78
CA PRO A 146 19.53 22.60 3.49
C PRO A 146 18.37 23.57 3.21
N ALA A 147 18.44 24.77 3.79
CA ALA A 147 17.36 25.75 3.64
C ALA A 147 17.09 26.14 2.17
N GLU A 148 18.14 26.21 1.35
CA GLU A 148 18.05 26.47 -0.10
C GLU A 148 17.36 25.33 -0.87
N GLU A 149 17.50 24.09 -0.41
CA GLU A 149 16.76 22.97 -1.00
C GLU A 149 15.29 23.05 -0.60
N ARG A 150 15.00 23.24 0.70
CA ARG A 150 13.63 23.30 1.20
C ARG A 150 12.81 24.43 0.58
N SER A 151 13.42 25.58 0.30
CA SER A 151 12.73 26.72 -0.33
C SER A 151 12.25 26.46 -1.75
N LYS A 152 12.73 25.39 -2.41
CA LYS A 152 12.26 24.95 -3.75
C LYS A 152 10.91 24.24 -3.69
N PHE A 153 10.46 23.85 -2.49
CA PHE A 153 9.23 23.08 -2.29
C PHE A 153 8.25 23.85 -1.41
N THR A 154 6.96 23.76 -1.75
CA THR A 154 5.88 24.37 -0.97
C THR A 154 5.47 23.57 0.26
N ASP A 155 5.78 22.29 0.27
CA ASP A 155 5.32 21.32 1.25
C ASP A 155 6.48 20.41 1.67
N ASN A 156 6.39 19.85 2.88
CA ASN A 156 7.34 18.86 3.38
C ASN A 156 6.97 17.40 3.02
N ILE A 157 6.02 17.22 2.11
CA ILE A 157 5.62 15.93 1.55
C ILE A 157 5.36 16.11 0.05
N ASP A 158 5.50 15.02 -0.71
CA ASP A 158 5.08 15.02 -2.11
C ASP A 158 3.56 14.84 -2.22
N LYS A 159 2.87 15.91 -2.65
CA LYS A 159 1.42 15.92 -2.88
C LYS A 159 1.05 15.61 -4.32
N GLU A 160 2.00 15.50 -5.25
CA GLU A 160 1.71 15.24 -6.66
C GLU A 160 1.34 13.77 -6.88
N MET A 161 0.17 13.55 -7.49
CA MET A 161 -0.16 12.27 -8.10
C MET A 161 0.19 12.31 -9.58
N THR A 162 0.93 11.31 -10.05
CA THR A 162 1.12 11.08 -11.49
C THR A 162 0.26 9.89 -11.93
N LEU A 163 -0.56 10.11 -12.95
CA LEU A 163 -1.45 9.10 -13.52
C LEU A 163 -1.00 8.74 -14.94
N LEU A 164 -0.96 7.44 -15.24
CA LEU A 164 -0.98 6.91 -16.60
C LEU A 164 -2.36 6.30 -16.91
N LYS A 165 -2.93 6.67 -18.05
CA LYS A 165 -4.20 6.18 -18.58
C LYS A 165 -3.91 5.29 -19.78
N PHE A 166 -4.38 4.06 -19.73
CA PHE A 166 -4.27 3.09 -20.81
C PHE A 166 -5.58 3.04 -21.59
N VAL A 167 -5.50 3.25 -22.90
CA VAL A 167 -6.65 3.26 -23.82
C VAL A 167 -6.41 2.22 -24.90
N ASP A 168 -7.31 1.26 -25.01
CA ASP A 168 -7.38 0.31 -26.10
C ASP A 168 -8.05 0.96 -27.32
N ASN A 169 -7.58 0.62 -28.52
CA ASN A 169 -8.06 1.21 -29.77
C ASN A 169 -9.52 0.85 -30.09
N GLU A 170 -10.02 -0.29 -29.63
CA GLU A 170 -11.37 -0.80 -29.91
C GLU A 170 -12.34 -0.49 -28.75
N TRP A 171 -11.92 -0.74 -27.51
CA TRP A 171 -12.78 -0.70 -26.33
C TRP A 171 -12.66 0.58 -25.50
N GLY A 172 -11.75 1.48 -25.88
CA GLY A 172 -11.51 2.72 -25.15
C GLY A 172 -10.71 2.48 -23.86
N PRO A 173 -10.95 3.22 -22.77
CA PRO A 173 -10.09 3.16 -21.60
C PRO A 173 -10.13 1.80 -20.86
N VAL A 174 -8.96 1.21 -20.60
CA VAL A 174 -8.81 -0.15 -20.02
C VAL A 174 -8.05 -0.20 -18.71
N GLY A 175 -7.36 0.87 -18.32
CA GLY A 175 -6.75 0.90 -17.00
C GLY A 175 -6.15 2.24 -16.60
N SER A 176 -5.92 2.38 -15.30
CA SER A 176 -5.20 3.52 -14.73
C SER A 176 -4.08 3.05 -13.81
N PHE A 177 -2.98 3.79 -13.83
CA PHE A 177 -1.81 3.53 -13.01
C PHE A 177 -1.42 4.83 -12.32
N ASN A 178 -1.48 4.86 -10.99
CA ASN A 178 -1.43 6.09 -10.21
C ASN A 178 -0.28 6.02 -9.19
N TRP A 179 0.72 6.89 -9.31
CA TRP A 179 1.76 7.06 -8.28
C TRP A 179 1.38 8.18 -7.34
N PHE A 180 1.43 7.92 -6.04
CA PHE A 180 1.21 8.94 -5.00
C PHE A 180 1.88 8.53 -3.68
N ALA A 181 2.56 9.46 -3.01
CA ALA A 181 3.28 9.19 -1.77
C ALA A 181 2.34 9.22 -0.55
N THR A 182 1.91 8.05 -0.07
CA THR A 182 1.25 7.92 1.24
C THR A 182 1.32 6.47 1.70
N HIS A 183 1.73 6.22 2.95
CA HIS A 183 1.81 4.84 3.46
C HIS A 183 0.44 4.15 3.52
N GLY A 184 0.42 2.83 3.33
CA GLY A 184 -0.75 1.99 3.60
C GLY A 184 -0.86 1.61 5.09
N THR A 185 -1.10 2.61 5.93
CA THR A 185 -1.21 2.48 7.40
C THR A 185 -2.40 3.27 7.96
N SER A 186 -3.50 3.32 7.22
CA SER A 186 -4.77 3.83 7.76
C SER A 186 -5.40 2.83 8.72
N MET A 187 -5.30 1.53 8.41
CA MET A 187 -5.58 0.43 9.33
C MET A 187 -4.42 0.33 10.34
N SER A 188 -4.72 0.40 11.62
CA SER A 188 -3.73 0.45 12.69
C SER A 188 -3.13 -0.92 13.05
N ASN A 189 -2.24 -0.94 14.03
CA ASN A 189 -1.64 -2.17 14.54
C ASN A 189 -2.62 -3.04 15.38
N THR A 190 -3.78 -2.52 15.76
CA THR A 190 -4.83 -3.29 16.46
C THR A 190 -5.76 -4.02 15.49
N ASN A 191 -5.73 -3.65 14.19
CA ASN A 191 -6.45 -4.37 13.16
C ASN A 191 -5.93 -5.80 13.02
N SER A 192 -6.85 -6.75 12.87
CA SER A 192 -6.57 -8.17 12.59
C SER A 192 -7.19 -8.66 11.28
N LEU A 193 -7.81 -7.78 10.48
CA LEU A 193 -8.42 -8.12 9.20
C LEU A 193 -7.48 -7.84 8.02
N ILE A 194 -7.37 -8.79 7.08
CA ILE A 194 -6.65 -8.56 5.83
C ILE A 194 -7.29 -7.41 5.05
N SER A 195 -6.46 -6.45 4.62
CA SER A 195 -6.90 -5.24 3.92
C SER A 195 -5.80 -4.72 2.97
N GLY A 196 -6.20 -4.22 1.80
CA GLY A 196 -5.31 -3.43 0.93
C GLY A 196 -5.09 -1.99 1.42
N ASP A 197 -5.62 -1.63 2.59
CA ASP A 197 -5.53 -0.30 3.20
C ASP A 197 -6.04 0.80 2.25
N ASN A 198 -5.60 2.05 2.42
CA ASN A 198 -6.12 3.19 1.68
C ASN A 198 -5.86 3.09 0.15
N LYS A 199 -4.71 2.55 -0.28
CA LYS A 199 -4.39 2.37 -1.71
C LYS A 199 -5.18 1.24 -2.36
N GLY A 200 -5.36 0.12 -1.67
CA GLY A 200 -6.23 -0.96 -2.13
C GLY A 200 -7.70 -0.52 -2.19
N ALA A 201 -8.14 0.31 -1.25
CA ALA A 201 -9.47 0.93 -1.29
C ALA A 201 -9.61 1.87 -2.50
N ALA A 202 -8.63 2.75 -2.75
CA ALA A 202 -8.63 3.64 -3.91
C ALA A 202 -8.68 2.87 -5.25
N ALA A 203 -7.88 1.81 -5.36
CA ALA A 203 -7.89 0.91 -6.53
C ALA A 203 -9.28 0.30 -6.75
N ARG A 204 -9.88 -0.24 -5.69
CA ARG A 204 -11.23 -0.82 -5.74
C ARG A 204 -12.28 0.22 -6.12
N PHE A 205 -12.24 1.42 -5.56
CA PHE A 205 -13.18 2.50 -5.90
C PHE A 205 -13.07 2.88 -7.38
N MET A 206 -11.84 2.99 -7.92
CA MET A 206 -11.64 3.28 -9.33
C MET A 206 -12.13 2.13 -10.25
N GLU A 207 -11.87 0.88 -9.87
CA GLU A 207 -12.37 -0.29 -10.61
C GLU A 207 -13.89 -0.39 -10.60
N ASP A 208 -14.53 -0.08 -9.48
CA ASP A 208 -15.99 -0.08 -9.34
C ASP A 208 -16.63 1.10 -10.09
N TRP A 209 -16.02 2.29 -10.05
CA TRP A 209 -16.40 3.44 -10.87
C TRP A 209 -16.37 3.11 -12.37
N ALA A 210 -15.31 2.46 -12.85
CA ALA A 210 -15.19 2.10 -14.26
C ALA A 210 -16.25 1.07 -14.70
N LYS A 211 -16.60 0.11 -13.82
CA LYS A 211 -17.70 -0.83 -14.08
C LYS A 211 -19.04 -0.11 -14.17
N GLN A 212 -19.31 0.84 -13.28
CA GLN A 212 -20.57 1.58 -13.26
C GLN A 212 -20.74 2.50 -14.47
N LYS A 213 -19.67 3.19 -14.92
CA LYS A 213 -19.70 3.97 -16.17
C LYS A 213 -19.78 3.10 -17.43
N GLY A 214 -19.38 1.84 -17.36
CA GLY A 214 -19.43 0.87 -18.46
C GLY A 214 -20.73 0.06 -18.54
N LEU A 215 -21.63 0.18 -17.55
CA LEU A 215 -23.00 -0.30 -17.64
C LEU A 215 -23.80 0.76 -18.42
N PRO A 216 -24.58 0.37 -19.46
CA PRO A 216 -25.62 1.24 -19.98
C PRO A 216 -26.45 1.74 -18.79
N LYS A 217 -26.82 3.03 -18.78
CA LYS A 217 -27.96 3.47 -17.97
C LYS A 217 -29.16 2.68 -18.51
N GLU A 218 -29.45 1.51 -17.94
CA GLU A 218 -30.77 0.92 -18.08
C GLU A 218 -31.73 1.92 -17.43
N ILE A 219 -32.42 2.64 -18.30
CA ILE A 219 -33.67 3.28 -17.96
C ILE A 219 -34.60 2.11 -17.65
N ASP A 220 -34.77 1.80 -16.37
CA ASP A 220 -35.90 0.97 -15.93
C ASP A 220 -37.16 1.80 -16.17
N ILE A 221 -37.68 1.71 -17.40
CA ILE A 221 -39.04 2.09 -17.75
C ILE A 221 -39.95 1.04 -17.11
N TYR A 222 -40.56 1.37 -15.99
CA TYR A 222 -41.83 0.77 -15.60
C TYR A 222 -42.92 1.81 -15.87
N PRO A 223 -43.86 1.58 -16.80
CA PRO A 223 -45.09 2.37 -16.88
C PRO A 223 -46.07 1.92 -15.80
N ASP A 224 -46.62 2.91 -15.10
CA ASP A 224 -47.91 2.99 -14.39
C ASP A 224 -48.45 1.73 -13.67
N ASP A 225 -48.79 1.86 -12.37
CA ASP A 225 -50.11 2.43 -12.03
C ASP A 225 -50.30 2.63 -10.49
N LEU A 226 -50.99 3.72 -10.16
CA LEU A 226 -51.67 4.13 -8.93
C LEU A 226 -50.88 4.47 -7.65
N GLY A 227 -50.78 5.79 -7.39
CA GLY A 227 -51.51 6.34 -6.23
C GLY A 227 -50.73 7.17 -5.21
N THR A 228 -50.98 8.49 -5.30
CA THR A 228 -51.01 9.52 -4.23
C THR A 228 -49.72 10.12 -3.67
N ASP A 229 -49.67 11.45 -3.81
CA ASP A 229 -48.76 12.42 -3.20
C ASP A 229 -48.64 12.28 -1.67
N SER A 230 -47.41 12.40 -1.15
CA SER A 230 -46.99 13.41 -0.16
C SER A 230 -45.66 13.05 0.51
N GLU A 231 -44.80 14.06 0.59
CA GLU A 231 -43.81 14.36 1.65
C GLU A 231 -42.80 13.30 2.15
N GLN A 232 -41.53 13.71 2.10
CA GLN A 232 -40.39 13.27 2.92
C GLN A 232 -40.02 11.78 2.87
N ASP A 233 -38.95 11.46 2.13
CA ASP A 233 -38.16 10.26 2.44
C ASP A 233 -36.66 10.55 2.55
N GLN A 234 -36.28 10.66 3.82
CA GLN A 234 -34.95 10.77 4.36
C GLN A 234 -34.30 9.38 4.27
N TYR A 235 -33.27 9.21 3.42
CA TYR A 235 -32.45 8.00 3.45
C TYR A 235 -31.99 7.74 4.89
N PRO A 236 -32.23 6.56 5.49
CA PRO A 236 -31.81 6.30 6.85
C PRO A 236 -30.28 6.23 6.89
N ARG A 237 -29.67 7.30 7.41
CA ARG A 237 -28.30 7.29 7.90
C ARG A 237 -28.21 6.17 8.93
N ARG A 238 -27.54 5.06 8.60
CA ARG A 238 -27.09 4.10 9.62
C ARG A 238 -25.98 4.75 10.44
N ILE A 239 -26.39 5.58 11.38
CA ILE A 239 -25.60 5.96 12.53
C ILE A 239 -25.47 4.69 13.36
N SER A 240 -24.30 4.07 13.35
CA SER A 240 -23.99 3.01 14.31
C SER A 240 -23.67 3.69 15.65
N ASN A 241 -24.70 3.92 16.45
CA ASN A 241 -24.53 3.96 17.89
C ASN A 241 -24.66 2.52 18.43
N ILE A 242 -24.10 2.26 19.62
CA ILE A 242 -24.34 1.09 20.51
C ILE A 242 -23.25 -0.01 20.32
N ILE A 243 -22.43 -0.42 21.31
CA ILE A 243 -22.72 -0.75 22.73
C ILE A 243 -21.51 -0.43 23.66
N PRO A 244 -21.70 0.10 24.90
CA PRO A 244 -20.60 0.48 25.82
C PRO A 244 -19.93 -0.67 26.59
N HIS A 245 -20.41 -1.91 26.51
CA HIS A 245 -19.89 -3.03 27.31
C HIS A 245 -19.87 -4.33 26.48
N LEU A 246 -18.72 -4.62 25.86
CA LEU A 246 -18.53 -5.75 24.92
C LEU A 246 -18.52 -7.12 25.63
N GLN A 247 -18.30 -7.16 26.94
CA GLN A 247 -17.99 -8.38 27.68
C GLN A 247 -19.19 -9.01 28.40
N GLU A 248 -20.22 -8.22 28.73
CA GLU A 248 -21.43 -8.73 29.41
C GLU A 248 -22.46 -9.32 28.44
N ASN A 249 -22.45 -8.88 27.18
CA ASN A 249 -23.50 -9.25 26.21
C ASN A 249 -22.99 -10.20 25.11
N LEU A 250 -21.88 -10.92 25.30
CA LEU A 250 -21.31 -11.75 24.23
C LEU A 250 -22.27 -12.84 23.74
N ASP A 251 -23.00 -13.48 24.66
CA ASP A 251 -23.94 -14.54 24.31
C ASP A 251 -25.25 -14.00 23.74
N GLU A 252 -25.70 -12.84 24.21
CA GLU A 252 -26.84 -12.11 23.65
C GLU A 252 -26.51 -11.59 22.23
N LEU A 253 -25.30 -11.08 22.02
CA LEU A 253 -24.79 -10.66 20.71
C LEU A 253 -24.59 -11.83 19.75
N LYS A 254 -24.16 -13.00 20.24
CA LYS A 254 -24.13 -14.23 19.44
C LYS A 254 -25.54 -14.70 19.08
N GLN A 255 -26.49 -14.61 20.01
CA GLN A 255 -27.89 -14.92 19.73
C GLN A 255 -28.48 -13.94 18.70
N ILE A 256 -28.24 -12.65 18.84
CA ILE A 256 -28.64 -11.61 17.88
C ILE A 256 -27.96 -11.82 16.52
N ALA A 257 -26.65 -12.10 16.50
CA ALA A 257 -25.91 -12.46 15.29
C ALA A 257 -26.48 -13.71 14.60
N SER A 258 -26.91 -14.70 15.39
CA SER A 258 -27.54 -15.92 14.90
C SER A 258 -29.01 -15.75 14.50
N SER A 259 -29.70 -14.71 15.02
CA SER A 259 -31.09 -14.40 14.70
C SER A 259 -31.21 -13.54 13.45
N PHE A 260 -30.15 -12.82 13.06
CA PHE A 260 -30.00 -12.33 11.69
C PHE A 260 -29.90 -13.54 10.75
N ARG A 261 -31.02 -13.91 10.12
CA ARG A 261 -30.94 -14.71 8.89
C ARG A 261 -30.08 -13.92 7.92
N ALA A 262 -28.96 -14.50 7.49
CA ALA A 262 -28.13 -13.95 6.43
C ALA A 262 -29.06 -13.42 5.34
N SER A 263 -29.08 -12.08 5.16
CA SER A 263 -29.99 -11.43 4.24
C SER A 263 -29.65 -11.94 2.86
N GLY A 264 -30.44 -12.92 2.40
CA GLY A 264 -30.15 -13.84 1.33
C GLY A 264 -29.12 -13.35 0.34
N GLY A 265 -27.85 -13.67 0.59
CA GLY A 265 -26.92 -13.89 -0.49
C GLY A 265 -27.56 -14.99 -1.33
N ARG A 266 -28.15 -14.62 -2.47
CA ARG A 266 -28.88 -15.54 -3.34
C ARG A 266 -27.97 -16.74 -3.55
N ARG A 267 -28.40 -17.93 -3.12
CA ARG A 267 -27.68 -19.17 -3.42
C ARG A 267 -27.74 -19.29 -4.93
N LEU A 268 -26.69 -18.82 -5.61
CA LEU A 268 -26.56 -19.01 -7.04
C LEU A 268 -26.52 -20.53 -7.20
N THR A 269 -27.60 -21.10 -7.74
CA THR A 269 -27.53 -22.47 -8.21
C THR A 269 -26.30 -22.55 -9.08
N ARG A 270 -25.47 -23.57 -8.84
CA ARG A 270 -24.18 -23.74 -9.51
C ARG A 270 -24.32 -23.63 -11.05
N SER A 271 -25.50 -23.98 -11.56
CA SER A 271 -25.89 -23.74 -12.96
C SER A 271 -26.14 -22.27 -13.28
N LEU A 272 -26.95 -21.48 -12.55
CA LEU A 272 -27.25 -20.07 -12.90
C LEU A 272 -26.03 -19.14 -12.76
N SER A 273 -25.12 -19.37 -11.82
CA SER A 273 -23.84 -18.62 -11.76
C SER A 273 -22.97 -18.89 -12.98
N MET A 274 -22.86 -20.17 -13.37
CA MET A 274 -22.13 -20.55 -14.57
C MET A 274 -22.85 -20.10 -15.83
N THR A 275 -24.17 -20.20 -15.95
CA THR A 275 -24.89 -19.79 -17.16
C THR A 275 -24.94 -18.27 -17.30
N ARG A 276 -24.97 -17.50 -16.20
CA ARG A 276 -24.90 -16.03 -16.25
C ARG A 276 -23.47 -15.52 -16.46
N ARG A 277 -22.45 -16.19 -15.90
CA ARG A 277 -21.03 -15.96 -16.26
C ARG A 277 -20.76 -16.33 -17.71
N VAL A 278 -21.18 -17.50 -18.15
CA VAL A 278 -21.02 -17.97 -19.54
C VAL A 278 -21.82 -17.09 -20.49
N ARG A 279 -23.03 -16.63 -20.16
CA ARG A 279 -23.78 -15.68 -21.01
C ARG A 279 -23.24 -14.24 -20.96
N SER A 280 -22.64 -13.77 -19.85
CA SER A 280 -21.99 -12.45 -19.81
C SER A 280 -20.61 -12.48 -20.48
N GLU A 281 -19.86 -13.57 -20.32
CA GLU A 281 -18.63 -13.85 -21.08
C GLU A 281 -18.94 -14.01 -22.56
N LEU A 282 -20.01 -14.71 -22.96
CA LEU A 282 -20.44 -14.77 -24.37
C LEU A 282 -20.95 -13.43 -24.92
N ARG A 283 -21.46 -12.52 -24.08
CA ARG A 283 -21.87 -11.15 -24.49
C ARG A 283 -20.73 -10.12 -24.44
N GLN A 284 -19.65 -10.38 -23.69
CA GLN A 284 -18.48 -9.50 -23.51
C GLN A 284 -17.17 -10.19 -23.94
N GLY A 285 -17.23 -11.18 -24.83
CA GLY A 285 -16.19 -12.22 -25.02
C GLY A 285 -14.77 -11.74 -25.25
N ASN A 286 -14.58 -10.47 -25.62
CA ASN A 286 -13.27 -9.85 -25.74
C ASN A 286 -13.15 -8.49 -25.02
N LYS A 287 -14.12 -8.00 -24.23
CA LYS A 287 -13.95 -6.69 -23.58
C LYS A 287 -12.94 -6.80 -22.43
N PRO A 288 -11.85 -6.01 -22.43
CA PRO A 288 -10.87 -6.04 -21.36
C PRO A 288 -11.50 -5.52 -20.07
N LYS A 289 -11.20 -6.19 -18.95
CA LYS A 289 -11.58 -5.72 -17.62
C LYS A 289 -10.75 -4.49 -17.28
N PHE A 290 -11.40 -3.47 -16.73
CA PHE A 290 -10.69 -2.29 -16.25
C PHE A 290 -9.83 -2.65 -15.04
N VAL A 291 -8.55 -2.25 -15.05
CA VAL A 291 -7.60 -2.47 -13.94
C VAL A 291 -7.07 -1.13 -13.44
N SER A 292 -7.08 -0.91 -12.13
CA SER A 292 -6.54 0.32 -11.53
C SER A 292 -5.50 0.04 -10.45
N ALA A 293 -4.28 0.53 -10.62
CA ALA A 293 -3.22 0.40 -9.62
C ALA A 293 -2.94 1.74 -8.93
N PHE A 294 -2.82 1.73 -7.60
CA PHE A 294 -2.31 2.84 -6.80
C PHE A 294 -0.97 2.43 -6.19
N CYS A 295 0.09 2.94 -6.80
CA CYS A 295 1.48 2.61 -6.51
C CYS A 295 2.06 3.58 -5.49
N GLN A 296 3.11 3.12 -4.80
CA GLN A 296 3.92 3.98 -3.95
C GLN A 296 4.93 4.79 -4.77
N SER A 297 5.22 5.99 -4.28
CA SER A 297 6.39 6.78 -4.65
C SER A 297 7.33 6.87 -3.43
N ASN A 298 7.94 8.02 -3.18
CA ASN A 298 8.71 8.41 -1.99
C ASN A 298 7.83 8.59 -0.74
N CYS A 299 7.23 7.52 -0.23
CA CYS A 299 6.34 7.62 0.94
C CYS A 299 7.03 7.52 2.31
N GLY A 300 8.36 7.39 2.38
CA GLY A 300 9.12 7.00 3.58
C GLY A 300 8.78 7.76 4.87
N ASP A 301 8.49 9.04 4.77
CA ASP A 301 8.09 9.94 5.86
C ASP A 301 6.66 10.49 5.70
N VAL A 302 5.81 9.89 4.86
CA VAL A 302 4.43 10.37 4.62
C VAL A 302 3.39 9.46 5.26
N SER A 303 2.53 10.04 6.08
CA SER A 303 1.48 9.37 6.87
C SER A 303 0.06 9.67 6.43
N PRO A 304 -0.81 8.66 6.26
CA PRO A 304 -2.23 8.89 5.96
C PRO A 304 -3.02 9.39 7.18
N ASN A 305 -2.41 9.37 8.37
CA ASN A 305 -3.04 9.79 9.62
C ASN A 305 -2.97 11.32 9.75
N THR A 306 -3.84 12.01 9.02
CA THR A 306 -3.75 13.46 8.74
C THR A 306 -4.14 14.37 9.89
N LEU A 307 -4.75 13.86 10.97
CA LEU A 307 -5.08 14.69 12.12
C LEU A 307 -3.85 14.99 13.00
N GLY A 308 -2.74 14.28 12.79
CA GLY A 308 -1.52 14.41 13.59
C GLY A 308 -1.35 13.27 14.59
N ALA A 309 -0.30 13.37 15.41
CA ALA A 309 0.06 12.38 16.43
C ALA A 309 -0.27 12.90 17.83
N PHE A 310 -0.95 12.06 18.62
CA PHE A 310 -1.43 12.41 19.95
C PHE A 310 -1.15 11.30 20.96
N CYS A 311 -1.03 11.71 22.21
CA CYS A 311 -0.89 10.83 23.35
C CYS A 311 -2.24 10.21 23.72
N ASN A 312 -2.30 8.87 23.81
CA ASN A 312 -3.54 8.17 24.11
C ASN A 312 -4.04 8.39 25.55
N ASP A 313 -3.14 8.66 26.49
CA ASP A 313 -3.44 8.87 27.91
C ASP A 313 -3.99 10.28 28.20
N THR A 314 -3.38 11.30 27.60
CA THR A 314 -3.68 12.72 27.88
C THR A 314 -4.48 13.41 26.78
N GLY A 315 -4.49 12.85 25.56
CA GLY A 315 -5.07 13.49 24.38
C GLY A 315 -4.24 14.65 23.80
N LEU A 316 -3.12 15.01 24.42
CA LEU A 316 -2.24 16.08 23.97
C LEU A 316 -1.42 15.67 22.74
N PRO A 317 -0.96 16.63 21.91
CA PRO A 317 -0.02 16.34 20.82
C PRO A 317 1.26 15.67 21.34
N CYS A 318 1.80 14.72 20.57
CA CYS A 318 3.09 14.13 20.90
C CYS A 318 4.24 15.13 20.81
N ASP A 319 5.36 14.84 21.48
CA ASP A 319 6.61 15.57 21.30
C ASP A 319 7.06 15.59 19.83
N PHE A 320 7.39 16.78 19.33
CA PHE A 320 7.70 17.02 17.93
C PHE A 320 8.99 16.33 17.46
N ASN A 321 10.01 16.26 18.31
CA ASN A 321 11.33 15.73 17.92
C ASN A 321 11.41 14.21 18.06
N HIS A 322 10.84 13.66 19.13
CA HIS A 322 11.03 12.26 19.50
C HIS A 322 9.77 11.41 19.35
N SER A 323 8.62 12.02 19.02
CA SER A 323 7.31 11.34 18.98
C SER A 323 7.01 10.58 20.27
N THR A 324 7.15 11.26 21.41
CA THR A 324 6.92 10.67 22.73
C THR A 324 5.83 11.40 23.51
N CYS A 325 5.29 10.70 24.51
CA CYS A 325 4.32 11.16 25.48
C CYS A 325 4.90 10.85 26.86
N ASN A 326 5.18 11.87 27.66
CA ASN A 326 5.86 11.70 28.95
C ASN A 326 7.20 10.92 28.82
N GLY A 327 7.92 11.13 27.71
CA GLY A 327 9.19 10.47 27.41
C GLY A 327 9.06 9.00 26.96
N LYS A 328 7.84 8.51 26.71
CA LYS A 328 7.54 7.16 26.22
C LYS A 328 6.95 7.22 24.81
N ASN A 329 7.41 6.39 23.90
CA ASN A 329 6.91 6.38 22.52
C ASN A 329 5.64 5.51 22.37
N GLU A 330 5.39 4.58 23.29
CA GLU A 330 4.31 3.59 23.19
C GLU A 330 2.90 4.19 23.27
N LEU A 331 2.80 5.44 23.74
CA LEU A 331 1.54 6.18 23.90
C LEU A 331 1.28 7.17 22.76
N CYS A 332 2.25 7.42 21.88
CA CYS A 332 2.12 8.38 20.79
C CYS A 332 1.55 7.72 19.52
N TYR A 333 0.32 8.09 19.14
CA TYR A 333 -0.37 7.51 17.99
C TYR A 333 -0.86 8.56 16.99
N GLY A 334 -0.59 8.31 15.70
CA GLY A 334 -1.15 9.05 14.58
C GLY A 334 -2.64 8.78 14.40
N ARG A 335 -3.47 9.83 14.31
CA ARG A 335 -4.92 9.73 14.10
C ARG A 335 -5.33 10.03 12.66
N GLY A 336 -6.11 9.13 12.07
CA GLY A 336 -6.71 9.30 10.74
C GLY A 336 -7.89 10.26 10.72
N PRO A 337 -8.32 10.73 9.54
CA PRO A 337 -9.43 11.68 9.41
C PRO A 337 -10.78 11.12 9.87
N GLY A 338 -10.93 9.79 9.99
CA GLY A 338 -12.13 9.13 10.50
C GLY A 338 -12.01 8.73 11.98
N TYR A 339 -10.97 9.17 12.71
CA TYR A 339 -10.72 8.75 14.09
C TYR A 339 -11.98 8.91 14.98
N PRO A 340 -12.30 7.92 15.84
CA PRO A 340 -11.51 6.72 16.14
C PRO A 340 -11.68 5.55 15.16
N ASP A 341 -12.46 5.70 14.09
CA ASP A 341 -12.71 4.64 13.11
C ASP A 341 -11.59 4.58 12.03
N GLU A 342 -10.80 3.50 12.08
CA GLU A 342 -9.73 3.22 11.11
C GLU A 342 -10.26 2.78 9.74
N PHE A 343 -11.45 2.16 9.68
CA PHE A 343 -12.11 1.80 8.42
C PHE A 343 -12.58 3.06 7.70
N GLU A 344 -13.16 3.99 8.43
CA GLU A 344 -13.56 5.28 7.89
C GLU A 344 -12.33 6.12 7.49
N SER A 345 -11.27 6.11 8.29
CA SER A 345 -9.99 6.73 7.92
C SER A 345 -9.43 6.13 6.63
N THR A 346 -9.48 4.81 6.48
CA THR A 346 -9.05 4.09 5.28
C THR A 346 -9.90 4.49 4.07
N ARG A 347 -11.23 4.57 4.24
CA ARG A 347 -12.16 4.98 3.20
C ARG A 347 -11.89 6.43 2.76
N ILE A 348 -11.76 7.37 3.68
CA ILE A 348 -11.53 8.80 3.39
C ILE A 348 -10.21 9.01 2.63
N ILE A 349 -9.11 8.40 3.09
CA ILE A 349 -7.81 8.56 2.42
C ILE A 349 -7.80 7.84 1.06
N GLY A 350 -8.48 6.69 0.94
CA GLY A 350 -8.67 6.02 -0.34
C GLY A 350 -9.50 6.86 -1.31
N ASP A 351 -10.58 7.48 -0.84
CA ASP A 351 -11.49 8.33 -1.63
C ASP A 351 -10.80 9.59 -2.14
N LYS A 352 -9.95 10.24 -1.32
CA LYS A 352 -9.12 11.38 -1.77
C LYS A 352 -8.20 11.02 -2.94
N GLN A 353 -7.52 9.87 -2.84
CA GLN A 353 -6.67 9.36 -3.92
C GLN A 353 -7.50 9.01 -5.17
N TYR A 354 -8.59 8.27 -4.99
CA TYR A 354 -9.50 7.87 -6.06
C TYR A 354 -10.11 9.07 -6.81
N THR A 355 -10.62 10.06 -6.08
CA THR A 355 -11.27 11.25 -6.66
C THR A 355 -10.30 12.01 -7.56
N LYS A 356 -9.07 12.24 -7.08
CA LYS A 356 -8.03 12.87 -7.90
C LYS A 356 -7.66 12.01 -9.11
N ALA A 357 -7.55 10.68 -8.95
CA ALA A 357 -7.27 9.80 -10.07
C ALA A 357 -8.38 9.85 -11.14
N VAL A 358 -9.66 9.89 -10.76
CA VAL A 358 -10.78 10.03 -11.72
C VAL A 358 -10.73 11.37 -12.45
N GLU A 359 -10.43 12.45 -11.75
CA GLU A 359 -10.24 13.78 -12.34
C GLU A 359 -9.11 13.75 -13.39
N LEU A 360 -7.92 13.29 -12.98
CA LEU A 360 -6.74 13.20 -13.85
C LEU A 360 -6.98 12.28 -15.05
N PHE A 361 -7.67 11.16 -14.85
CA PHE A 361 -8.00 10.21 -15.90
C PHE A 361 -8.98 10.78 -16.94
N SER A 362 -9.93 11.61 -16.48
CA SER A 362 -10.93 12.23 -17.34
C SER A 362 -10.34 13.38 -18.16
N THR A 363 -9.32 14.07 -17.62
CA THR A 363 -8.69 15.24 -18.26
C THR A 363 -7.34 14.94 -18.93
N ALA A 364 -6.82 13.70 -18.84
CA ALA A 364 -5.55 13.31 -19.47
C ALA A 364 -5.61 13.41 -21.00
N THR A 365 -4.81 14.31 -21.57
CA THR A 365 -4.68 14.55 -23.02
C THR A 365 -3.26 14.38 -23.54
N GLU A 366 -2.25 14.48 -22.67
CA GLU A 366 -0.84 14.33 -23.05
C GLU A 366 -0.54 12.87 -23.36
N LYS A 367 -0.22 12.58 -24.62
CA LYS A 367 0.11 11.22 -25.08
C LYS A 367 1.58 10.90 -24.81
N VAL A 368 1.83 9.77 -24.15
CA VAL A 368 3.17 9.22 -23.96
C VAL A 368 3.61 8.56 -25.27
N ASN A 369 4.72 9.04 -25.83
CA ASN A 369 5.35 8.47 -27.04
C ASN A 369 6.83 8.22 -26.76
N GLY A 370 7.41 7.21 -27.39
CA GLY A 370 8.81 6.87 -27.24
C GLY A 370 9.04 5.37 -27.29
N LYS A 371 10.31 4.96 -27.19
CA LYS A 371 10.68 3.55 -27.13
C LYS A 371 10.52 2.99 -25.72
N VAL A 372 10.17 1.71 -25.62
CA VAL A 372 10.21 0.96 -24.36
C VAL A 372 11.65 0.52 -24.13
N GLU A 373 12.20 0.93 -22.99
CA GLU A 373 13.55 0.57 -22.59
C GLU A 373 13.56 0.22 -21.10
N PHE A 374 14.48 -0.65 -20.72
CA PHE A 374 14.66 -1.09 -19.34
C PHE A 374 16.14 -1.32 -19.05
N ARG A 375 16.50 -1.19 -17.77
CA ARG A 375 17.85 -1.43 -17.25
C ARG A 375 17.73 -2.04 -15.86
N HIS A 376 18.62 -2.97 -15.57
CA HIS A 376 18.68 -3.64 -14.28
C HIS A 376 20.13 -3.96 -13.95
N THR A 377 20.47 -3.87 -12.67
CA THR A 377 21.75 -4.32 -12.14
C THR A 377 21.55 -4.81 -10.71
N TYR A 378 22.24 -5.89 -10.35
CA TYR A 378 22.43 -6.26 -8.95
C TYR A 378 23.68 -5.55 -8.46
N LEU A 379 23.53 -4.74 -7.41
CA LEU A 379 24.64 -4.05 -6.77
C LEU A 379 24.86 -4.62 -5.37
N ASP A 380 26.12 -4.89 -5.04
CA ASP A 380 26.51 -5.22 -3.68
C ASP A 380 26.63 -3.92 -2.86
N PHE A 381 25.60 -3.63 -2.08
CA PHE A 381 25.55 -2.44 -1.22
C PHE A 381 26.55 -2.51 -0.05
N SER A 382 27.16 -3.67 0.23
CA SER A 382 28.17 -3.78 1.28
C SER A 382 29.55 -3.24 0.86
N GLN A 383 29.75 -3.04 -0.44
CA GLN A 383 31.01 -2.59 -1.04
C GLN A 383 30.80 -1.40 -1.99
N LEU A 384 29.67 -0.70 -1.87
CA LEU A 384 29.37 0.41 -2.76
C LEU A 384 30.22 1.63 -2.40
N GLU A 385 31.10 2.02 -3.31
CA GLU A 385 31.87 3.25 -3.23
C GLU A 385 31.02 4.45 -3.67
N VAL A 386 30.89 5.45 -2.79
CA VAL A 386 30.16 6.69 -3.08
C VAL A 386 31.13 7.87 -3.06
N THR A 387 31.20 8.60 -4.17
CA THR A 387 31.97 9.84 -4.26
C THR A 387 31.06 11.04 -3.97
N LEU A 388 31.37 11.79 -2.92
CA LEU A 388 30.67 13.05 -2.62
C LEU A 388 31.47 14.23 -3.17
N THR A 389 30.87 14.99 -4.08
CA THR A 389 31.38 16.28 -4.54
C THR A 389 30.93 17.37 -3.58
N SER A 390 31.63 17.52 -2.46
CA SER A 390 31.49 18.71 -1.61
C SER A 390 32.41 19.84 -2.11
N SER A 391 32.00 21.09 -1.89
CA SER A 391 32.69 22.36 -2.21
C SER A 391 33.99 22.59 -1.41
N GLY A 392 34.84 21.57 -1.31
CA GLY A 392 36.12 21.58 -0.60
C GLY A 392 37.03 20.35 -0.83
N GLY A 393 36.64 19.40 -1.69
CA GLY A 393 37.45 18.22 -2.01
C GLY A 393 36.59 16.96 -2.24
N GLN A 394 37.11 16.02 -3.04
CA GLN A 394 36.51 14.69 -3.21
C GLN A 394 36.87 13.81 -2.00
N SER A 395 35.87 13.28 -1.32
CA SER A 395 36.07 12.17 -0.38
C SER A 395 35.19 11.00 -0.82
N GLY A 396 35.80 9.83 -0.98
CA GLY A 396 35.10 8.57 -1.19
C GLY A 396 34.92 7.87 0.14
N GLN A 397 33.73 7.34 0.42
CA GLN A 397 33.46 6.59 1.64
C GLN A 397 32.78 5.26 1.30
N ASN A 398 33.31 4.17 1.85
CA ASN A 398 32.69 2.85 1.83
C ASN A 398 31.65 2.80 2.94
N MET A 399 30.43 2.36 2.63
CA MET A 399 29.39 2.16 3.64
C MET A 399 29.01 0.69 3.72
N SER A 400 29.18 0.08 4.90
CA SER A 400 28.58 -1.24 5.20
C SER A 400 27.28 -1.03 5.97
N CYS A 401 26.19 -1.69 5.55
CA CYS A 401 24.87 -1.51 6.16
C CYS A 401 24.77 -2.16 7.54
N SER A 402 24.34 -1.41 8.55
CA SER A 402 23.79 -1.94 9.80
C SER A 402 22.52 -1.18 10.22
N ASN A 403 21.64 -1.84 10.97
CA ASN A 403 20.45 -1.24 11.57
C ASN A 403 20.83 -0.43 12.83
N GLY A 404 19.99 0.51 13.27
CA GLY A 404 20.23 1.29 14.50
C GLY A 404 18.97 1.58 15.30
N VAL A 405 19.09 2.25 16.46
CA VAL A 405 18.02 2.44 17.48
C VAL A 405 16.68 2.85 16.91
N CYS A 406 16.66 3.84 16.02
CA CYS A 406 15.43 4.38 15.44
C CYS A 406 14.61 3.33 14.67
N PHE A 407 15.22 2.22 14.25
CA PHE A 407 14.49 1.07 13.70
C PHE A 407 13.59 0.41 14.77
N CYS A 408 14.08 0.26 16.00
CA CYS A 408 13.34 -0.31 17.13
C CYS A 408 12.34 0.68 17.73
N CYS A 409 12.57 1.99 17.64
CA CYS A 409 11.62 3.00 18.12
C CYS A 409 10.28 2.99 17.37
N GLY A 410 10.27 2.39 16.17
CA GLY A 410 9.20 2.53 15.21
C GLY A 410 8.97 3.99 14.81
N ASN A 411 7.71 4.38 14.58
CA ASN A 411 7.31 5.77 14.34
C ASN A 411 6.06 6.08 15.20
N TYR A 412 5.47 7.27 15.17
CA TYR A 412 4.16 7.48 15.84
C TYR A 412 3.00 6.62 15.30
N ARG A 413 3.26 5.73 14.34
CA ARG A 413 2.29 4.72 13.88
C ARG A 413 2.41 3.41 14.66
N TRP A 414 3.56 3.18 15.29
CA TRP A 414 3.84 2.01 16.09
C TRP A 414 5.21 2.13 16.78
N SER A 415 5.32 1.62 18.00
CA SER A 415 6.56 1.48 18.76
C SER A 415 6.79 0.01 19.13
N TRP A 416 8.02 -0.51 19.00
CA TRP A 416 8.36 -1.74 19.73
C TRP A 416 8.30 -1.44 21.23
N ALA A 417 7.82 -2.41 22.03
CA ALA A 417 8.03 -2.38 23.47
C ALA A 417 9.51 -2.08 23.78
N PHE A 418 9.78 -1.32 24.86
CA PHE A 418 11.07 -0.83 25.38
C PHE A 418 11.29 0.68 25.20
N ASP A 419 12.22 1.25 25.98
CA ASP A 419 12.49 2.67 26.22
C ASP A 419 13.17 3.42 25.05
N PHE A 420 12.91 2.99 23.83
CA PHE A 420 13.50 3.54 22.62
C PHE A 420 12.82 4.86 22.19
N ARG A 421 13.56 5.82 21.62
CA ARG A 421 13.03 7.12 21.16
C ARG A 421 13.53 7.47 19.76
N GLN A 422 12.66 8.01 18.91
CA GLN A 422 13.09 8.51 17.61
C GLN A 422 14.11 9.64 17.80
N GLY A 423 15.13 9.68 16.94
CA GLY A 423 16.21 10.66 17.03
C GLY A 423 17.32 10.34 18.04
N ASP A 424 17.33 9.15 18.66
CA ASP A 424 18.43 8.76 19.57
C ASP A 424 19.75 8.50 18.82
N ASP A 425 20.76 9.31 19.12
CA ASP A 425 22.12 9.27 18.61
C ASP A 425 23.14 8.75 19.66
N THR A 426 22.73 8.64 20.92
CA THR A 426 23.61 8.24 22.02
C THR A 426 23.54 6.73 22.27
N GLY A 427 22.32 6.17 22.25
CA GLY A 427 22.05 4.78 22.48
C GLY A 427 22.14 4.31 23.94
N ASN A 428 21.11 3.59 24.40
CA ASN A 428 21.01 3.03 25.75
C ASN A 428 22.11 1.97 26.08
N PRO A 429 22.88 2.13 27.18
CA PRO A 429 23.89 1.18 27.63
C PRO A 429 23.40 -0.27 27.83
N PHE A 430 22.19 -0.47 28.33
CA PHE A 430 21.59 -1.79 28.53
C PHE A 430 21.44 -2.53 27.19
N TRP A 431 20.88 -1.86 26.19
CA TRP A 431 20.67 -2.45 24.87
C TRP A 431 21.99 -2.70 24.12
N LYS A 432 23.03 -1.89 24.35
CA LYS A 432 24.39 -2.16 23.85
C LYS A 432 24.99 -3.43 24.45
N LEU A 433 24.72 -3.71 25.73
CA LEU A 433 25.15 -4.95 26.38
C LEU A 433 24.44 -6.16 25.76
N VAL A 434 23.12 -6.10 25.60
CA VAL A 434 22.32 -7.17 24.98
C VAL A 434 22.79 -7.46 23.55
N ARG A 435 23.02 -6.42 22.74
CA ARG A 435 23.64 -6.54 21.41
C ARG A 435 24.98 -7.27 21.48
N ASN A 436 25.87 -6.86 22.38
CA ASN A 436 27.23 -7.43 22.48
C ASN A 436 27.23 -8.91 22.84
N VAL A 437 26.17 -9.41 23.51
CA VAL A 437 25.96 -10.84 23.73
C VAL A 437 25.65 -11.58 22.42
N LEU A 438 24.92 -10.94 21.50
CA LEU A 438 24.60 -11.52 20.18
C LEU A 438 25.76 -11.36 19.18
N LYS A 439 26.22 -10.12 18.97
CA LYS A 439 27.37 -9.77 18.13
C LYS A 439 27.85 -8.35 18.42
N THR A 440 29.08 -8.22 18.92
CA THR A 440 29.73 -6.91 19.08
C THR A 440 30.09 -6.32 17.71
N PRO A 441 29.61 -5.12 17.35
CA PRO A 441 29.99 -4.45 16.09
C PRO A 441 31.48 -4.10 16.08
N THR A 442 32.09 -4.16 14.90
CA THR A 442 33.48 -3.71 14.74
C THR A 442 33.59 -2.20 14.88
N LYS A 443 34.79 -1.70 15.20
CA LYS A 443 35.05 -0.25 15.25
C LYS A 443 34.72 0.44 13.92
N GLU A 444 35.09 -0.19 12.81
CA GLU A 444 34.76 0.27 11.46
C GLU A 444 33.24 0.41 11.24
N GLN A 445 32.44 -0.57 11.67
CA GLN A 445 30.98 -0.48 11.58
C GLN A 445 30.44 0.69 12.40
N VAL A 446 30.92 0.85 13.64
CA VAL A 446 30.51 1.96 14.52
C VAL A 446 30.88 3.31 13.91
N ASP A 447 32.09 3.47 13.40
CA ASP A 447 32.55 4.71 12.79
C ASP A 447 31.79 5.01 11.50
N CYS A 448 31.53 4.00 10.67
CA CYS A 448 30.76 4.10 9.43
C CYS A 448 29.29 4.52 9.65
N GLN A 449 28.70 4.12 10.76
CA GLN A 449 27.27 4.34 11.01
C GLN A 449 26.98 5.65 11.75
N LYS A 450 28.00 6.39 12.20
CA LYS A 450 27.79 7.66 12.91
C LYS A 450 26.85 8.61 12.16
N PRO A 451 25.93 9.30 12.86
CA PRO A 451 25.72 9.29 14.31
C PRO A 451 24.82 8.14 14.81
N LYS A 452 24.45 7.17 13.96
CA LYS A 452 23.52 6.08 14.30
C LYS A 452 24.17 5.06 15.26
N PRO A 453 23.58 4.81 16.43
CA PRO A 453 24.04 3.76 17.32
C PRO A 453 23.50 2.38 16.86
N ILE A 454 24.41 1.38 16.76
CA ILE A 454 24.15 0.02 16.24
C ILE A 454 23.61 -0.90 17.34
N TYR A 455 22.62 -1.75 17.04
CA TYR A 455 21.98 -2.73 17.95
C TYR A 455 21.88 -4.12 17.37
#